data_AF-E2BN16-F1
#
_entry.id   AF-E2BN16-F1
#
_cell.length_a   1.000
_cell.length_b   1.000
_cell.length_c   1.000
_cell.angle_alpha   90.00
_cell.angle_beta   90.00
_cell.angle_gamma   90.00
#
_symmetry.space_group_name_H-M   'P 1'
#
loop_
_entity.id
_entity.type
_entity.pdbx_description
1 polymer ?
#
loop_
_entity_poly.entity_id
_entity_poly.type
_entity_poly.pdbx_seq_one_letter_code
_entity_poly.pdbx_strand_id
1 'polypeptide(L)'
;MRSLARRLLVWSALVLSFLVVGRLLFGRDFRQSSLVPRDEGISIPGSRANPQQDAQPGLSAYSAGIYMAGRRSHNASVCRWYHGLPDVLSYPPSRLTWSPEIGEKSPYRVLPFVLRAAETTDRLPQVTLSTHATADQVYGIVELARRWEGPLSLAVFVPGLDAGLAVAQLDRACRCEPAMYKVSSTSSS
;
A
#
# COMPACT_ATOMS: atom_id res chain seq x y z
N MET A 1 -43.89 8.58 42.23
CA MET A 1 -42.58 9.20 41.93
C MET A 1 -41.45 8.22 41.57
N ARG A 2 -41.60 6.88 41.68
CA ARG A 2 -40.51 5.91 41.38
C ARG A 2 -40.37 5.49 39.90
N SER A 3 -41.34 5.78 39.04
CA SER A 3 -41.34 5.38 37.61
C SER A 3 -40.60 6.36 36.70
N LEU A 4 -40.58 7.66 37.05
CA LEU A 4 -39.87 8.70 36.30
C LEU A 4 -38.34 8.55 36.38
N ALA A 5 -37.82 8.21 37.55
CA ALA A 5 -36.39 7.98 37.77
C ALA A 5 -35.85 6.79 36.93
N ARG A 6 -36.63 5.71 36.79
CA ARG A 6 -36.24 4.57 35.95
C ARG A 6 -36.26 4.90 34.46
N ARG A 7 -37.23 5.70 34.02
CA ARG A 7 -37.30 6.15 32.62
C ARG A 7 -36.10 7.06 32.29
N LEU A 8 -35.74 7.98 33.17
CA LEU A 8 -34.56 8.85 32.97
C LEU A 8 -33.25 8.06 32.91
N LEU A 9 -33.08 7.02 33.75
CA LEU A 9 -31.91 6.14 33.73
C LEU A 9 -31.82 5.29 32.44
N VAL A 10 -32.95 4.81 31.92
CA VAL A 10 -32.95 4.04 30.66
C VAL A 10 -32.59 4.95 29.49
N TRP A 11 -33.14 6.16 29.45
CA TRP A 11 -32.83 7.12 28.39
C TRP A 11 -31.37 7.57 28.44
N SER A 12 -30.80 7.80 29.64
CA SER A 12 -29.39 8.17 29.74
C SER A 12 -28.47 7.03 29.30
N ALA A 13 -28.76 5.78 29.67
CA ALA A 13 -27.99 4.62 29.22
C ALA A 13 -28.05 4.42 27.69
N LEU A 14 -29.22 4.66 27.09
CA LEU A 14 -29.46 4.50 25.66
C LEU A 14 -28.72 5.58 24.86
N VAL A 15 -28.75 6.84 25.33
CA VAL A 15 -27.97 7.94 24.74
C VAL A 15 -26.46 7.68 24.87
N LEU A 16 -25.99 7.20 26.03
CA LEU A 16 -24.57 6.87 26.21
C LEU A 16 -24.13 5.75 25.26
N SER A 17 -24.97 4.74 25.06
CA SER A 17 -24.70 3.64 24.13
C SER A 17 -24.57 4.15 22.68
N PHE A 18 -25.49 5.03 22.24
CA PHE A 18 -25.39 5.66 20.92
C PHE A 18 -24.15 6.54 20.75
N LEU A 19 -23.74 7.26 21.80
CA LEU A 19 -22.49 8.04 21.76
C LEU A 19 -21.25 7.15 21.65
N VAL A 20 -21.21 6.02 22.36
CA VAL A 20 -20.08 5.06 22.28
C VAL A 20 -20.04 4.38 20.91
N VAL A 21 -21.17 3.92 20.39
CA VAL A 21 -21.25 3.29 19.06
C VAL A 21 -20.91 4.30 17.97
N GLY A 22 -21.39 5.54 18.07
CA GLY A 22 -21.00 6.63 17.17
C GLY A 22 -19.50 6.92 17.20
N ARG A 23 -18.89 6.95 18.39
CA ARG A 23 -17.42 7.10 18.55
C ARG A 23 -16.65 5.92 17.97
N LEU A 24 -17.17 4.70 18.03
CA LEU A 24 -16.50 3.53 17.45
C LEU A 24 -16.63 3.48 15.92
N LEU A 25 -17.76 3.91 15.37
CA LEU A 25 -18.03 3.91 13.93
C LEU A 25 -17.39 5.11 13.21
N PHE A 26 -17.30 6.28 13.87
CA PHE A 26 -16.76 7.51 13.28
C PHE A 26 -15.41 7.95 13.87
N GLY A 27 -14.96 7.37 14.98
CA GLY A 27 -13.71 7.77 15.67
C GLY A 27 -12.44 7.13 15.12
N ARG A 28 -12.49 6.45 13.97
CA ARG A 28 -11.28 5.92 13.32
C ARG A 28 -10.52 6.95 12.47
N ASP A 29 -11.07 8.16 12.28
CA ASP A 29 -10.49 9.19 11.40
C ASP A 29 -9.88 10.42 12.11
N PHE A 30 -9.55 10.35 13.41
CA PHE A 30 -8.89 11.47 14.11
C PHE A 30 -7.74 11.03 15.03
N ARG A 31 -6.62 10.60 14.44
CA ARG A 31 -5.29 10.70 15.07
C ARG A 31 -4.49 11.79 14.35
N GLN A 32 -4.79 13.05 14.67
CA GLN A 32 -3.86 14.15 14.47
C GLN A 32 -3.08 14.40 15.77
N SER A 33 -1.79 14.17 15.67
CA SER A 33 -0.67 14.96 16.19
C SER A 33 -1.00 16.05 17.20
N SER A 34 -0.71 15.83 18.48
CA SER A 34 -0.16 16.88 19.36
C SER A 34 0.27 16.27 20.70
N LEU A 35 1.57 16.12 20.92
CA LEU A 35 2.17 16.27 22.24
C LEU A 35 3.55 16.88 22.03
N VAL A 36 3.61 18.19 22.28
CA VAL A 36 4.82 18.97 22.45
C VAL A 36 5.29 18.76 23.89
N PRO A 37 6.51 18.26 24.13
CA PRO A 37 7.20 18.47 25.39
C PRO A 37 8.21 19.60 25.21
N ARG A 38 8.04 20.57 26.10
CA ARG A 38 8.82 21.77 26.39
C ARG A 38 10.31 21.43 26.61
N ASP A 39 11.16 22.17 25.92
CA ASP A 39 12.63 22.10 25.96
C ASP A 39 13.16 22.93 27.14
N GLU A 40 13.99 22.34 28.00
CA GLU A 40 14.88 23.07 28.92
C GLU A 40 16.32 22.80 28.48
N GLY A 41 16.99 23.88 28.11
CA GLY A 41 18.27 23.86 27.40
C GLY A 41 19.48 23.55 28.27
N ILE A 42 20.50 23.03 27.60
CA ILE A 42 21.90 23.13 28.06
C ILE A 42 22.75 23.50 26.83
N SER A 43 23.28 24.72 26.85
CA SER A 43 24.20 25.28 25.87
C SER A 43 25.65 24.88 26.18
N ILE A 44 26.39 24.38 25.18
CA ILE A 44 27.87 24.27 25.22
C ILE A 44 28.44 24.98 23.97
N PRO A 45 29.46 25.84 24.12
CA PRO A 45 29.87 26.82 23.11
C PRO A 45 30.95 26.33 22.13
N GLY A 46 30.87 26.83 20.90
CA GLY A 46 32.03 27.31 20.14
C GLY A 46 32.85 26.29 19.33
N SER A 47 32.53 26.15 18.05
CA SER A 47 33.56 26.05 17.01
C SER A 47 33.10 26.66 15.69
N ARG A 48 34.06 27.30 15.02
CA ARG A 48 33.90 28.28 13.96
C ARG A 48 33.37 27.69 12.65
N ALA A 49 32.75 28.58 11.88
CA ALA A 49 31.90 28.37 10.72
C ALA A 49 32.56 27.65 9.53
N ASN A 50 31.75 26.82 8.85
CA ASN A 50 31.94 26.44 7.46
C ASN A 50 30.60 26.67 6.72
N PRO A 51 30.48 27.59 5.75
CA PRO A 51 29.22 27.92 5.12
C PRO A 51 28.95 26.97 3.96
N GLN A 52 28.65 25.69 4.23
CA GLN A 52 28.17 24.76 3.21
C GLN A 52 27.37 23.57 3.77
N GLN A 53 26.42 23.85 4.66
CA GLN A 53 25.50 22.84 5.21
C GLN A 53 24.08 23.39 5.37
N ASP A 54 23.54 24.00 4.31
CA ASP A 54 22.09 24.21 4.17
C ASP A 54 21.47 23.00 3.47
N ALA A 55 21.28 21.93 4.24
CA ALA A 55 20.21 20.95 4.10
C ALA A 55 20.42 19.88 5.17
N GLN A 56 20.01 20.16 6.40
CA GLN A 56 19.79 19.11 7.38
C GLN A 56 18.37 18.58 7.15
N PRO A 57 18.19 17.36 6.60
CA PRO A 57 16.87 16.80 6.43
C PRO A 57 16.37 16.42 7.81
N GLY A 58 15.33 17.10 8.30
CA GLY A 58 14.50 16.52 9.34
C GLY A 58 14.12 15.11 8.89
N LEU A 59 14.33 14.10 9.75
CA LEU A 59 14.14 12.68 9.47
C LEU A 59 12.85 12.43 8.68
N SER A 60 12.95 12.44 7.34
CA SER A 60 11.84 12.05 6.48
C SER A 60 11.75 10.54 6.62
N ALA A 61 10.66 10.04 7.20
CA ALA A 61 10.39 8.60 7.21
C ALA A 61 10.54 8.08 5.77
N TYR A 62 11.36 7.04 5.60
CA TYR A 62 11.58 6.44 4.28
C TYR A 62 10.24 6.00 3.70
N SER A 63 9.99 6.37 2.44
CA SER A 63 8.80 5.98 1.69
C SER A 63 9.20 5.54 0.29
N ALA A 64 8.72 4.37 -0.12
CA ALA A 64 8.99 3.83 -1.43
C ALA A 64 8.48 4.77 -2.52
N GLY A 65 9.32 5.03 -3.52
CA GLY A 65 8.98 5.88 -4.64
C GLY A 65 9.02 7.38 -4.35
N ILE A 66 9.62 7.81 -3.23
CA ILE A 66 9.81 9.25 -2.92
C ILE A 66 10.60 9.97 -4.04
N TYR A 67 11.49 9.26 -4.72
CA TYR A 67 12.26 9.77 -5.88
C TYR A 67 11.39 10.10 -7.10
N MET A 68 10.15 9.60 -7.13
CA MET A 68 9.16 9.89 -8.16
C MET A 68 8.24 11.07 -7.80
N ALA A 69 8.33 11.62 -6.59
CA ALA A 69 7.52 12.77 -6.18
C ALA A 69 7.76 13.96 -7.12
N GLY A 70 6.67 14.58 -7.58
CA GLY A 70 6.71 15.71 -8.52
C GLY A 70 7.04 15.35 -9.97
N ARG A 71 7.32 14.07 -10.30
CA ARG A 71 7.48 13.64 -11.69
C ARG A 71 6.12 13.52 -12.37
N ARG A 72 6.06 13.90 -13.66
CA ARG A 72 4.88 13.65 -14.49
C ARG A 72 4.84 12.18 -14.88
N SER A 73 3.69 11.54 -14.66
CA SER A 73 3.44 10.19 -15.17
C SER A 73 3.49 10.18 -16.69
N HIS A 74 4.00 9.09 -17.27
CA HIS A 74 3.89 8.87 -18.69
C HIS A 74 2.44 8.58 -19.08
N ASN A 75 2.03 9.03 -20.28
CA ASN A 75 0.68 8.78 -20.80
C ASN A 75 0.45 7.27 -21.06
N ALA A 76 1.53 6.55 -21.37
CA ALA A 76 1.53 5.11 -21.57
C ALA A 76 2.07 4.38 -20.33
N SER A 77 1.45 3.25 -19.99
CA SER A 77 1.95 2.29 -19.01
C SER A 77 3.06 1.43 -19.63
N VAL A 78 4.14 1.17 -18.90
CA VAL A 78 5.17 0.20 -19.32
C VAL A 78 4.77 -1.25 -19.05
N CYS A 79 3.70 -1.46 -18.28
CA CYS A 79 3.23 -2.78 -17.91
C CYS A 79 2.10 -3.26 -18.81
N ARG A 80 2.04 -4.58 -19.02
CA ARG A 80 0.91 -5.23 -19.71
C ARG A 80 -0.08 -5.78 -18.69
N TRP A 81 -1.25 -5.17 -18.65
CA TRP A 81 -2.36 -5.57 -17.79
C TRP A 81 -3.23 -6.67 -18.41
N TYR A 82 -3.87 -7.46 -17.56
CA TYR A 82 -4.82 -8.51 -17.93
C TYR A 82 -6.10 -8.42 -17.09
N HIS A 83 -7.10 -9.24 -17.44
CA HIS A 83 -8.37 -9.32 -16.71
C HIS A 83 -9.11 -7.98 -16.63
N GLY A 84 -9.03 -7.18 -17.69
CA GLY A 84 -9.69 -5.86 -17.81
C GLY A 84 -9.07 -4.74 -16.97
N LEU A 85 -7.98 -5.02 -16.24
CA LEU A 85 -7.26 -4.03 -15.47
C LEU A 85 -6.44 -3.07 -16.37
N PRO A 86 -6.10 -1.86 -15.89
CA PRO A 86 -6.37 -1.31 -14.56
C PRO A 86 -7.80 -0.76 -14.39
N ASP A 87 -8.61 -0.73 -15.45
CA ASP A 87 -9.91 -0.04 -15.46
C ASP A 87 -11.01 -0.82 -14.74
N VAL A 88 -11.27 -2.07 -15.14
CA VAL A 88 -12.35 -2.90 -14.59
C VAL A 88 -11.88 -4.34 -14.44
N LEU A 89 -11.85 -4.83 -13.20
CA LEU A 89 -11.51 -6.22 -12.93
C LEU A 89 -12.60 -7.16 -13.47
N SER A 90 -12.26 -7.93 -14.50
CA SER A 90 -13.17 -8.86 -15.17
C SER A 90 -12.42 -10.11 -15.62
N TYR A 91 -12.84 -11.27 -15.13
CA TYR A 91 -12.28 -12.57 -15.47
C TYR A 91 -13.33 -13.67 -15.33
N PRO A 92 -13.26 -14.74 -16.15
CA PRO A 92 -14.10 -15.91 -15.96
C PRO A 92 -13.60 -16.73 -14.75
N PRO A 93 -14.49 -17.45 -14.04
CA PRO A 93 -14.10 -18.28 -12.89
C PRO A 93 -13.00 -19.31 -13.18
N SER A 94 -12.89 -19.78 -14.42
CA SER A 94 -11.84 -20.71 -14.85
C SER A 94 -10.41 -20.15 -14.81
N ARG A 95 -10.24 -18.83 -14.67
CA ARG A 95 -8.93 -18.20 -14.48
C ARG A 95 -8.46 -18.22 -13.02
N LEU A 96 -9.35 -18.50 -12.07
CA LEU A 96 -8.98 -18.64 -10.68
C LEU A 96 -8.36 -20.00 -10.44
N THR A 97 -7.21 -20.01 -9.78
CA THR A 97 -6.55 -21.20 -9.30
C THR A 97 -6.64 -21.27 -7.79
N TRP A 98 -6.49 -22.48 -7.26
CA TRP A 98 -6.41 -22.72 -5.83
C TRP A 98 -5.02 -22.38 -5.30
N SER A 99 -4.91 -22.11 -3.99
CA SER A 99 -3.60 -21.90 -3.39
C SER A 99 -2.78 -23.20 -3.48
N PRO A 100 -1.50 -23.15 -3.88
CA PRO A 100 -0.69 -24.35 -4.14
C PRO A 100 -0.64 -25.34 -2.96
N GLU A 101 -0.54 -24.83 -1.73
CA GLU A 101 -0.32 -25.64 -0.53
C GLU A 101 -1.57 -26.39 -0.04
N ILE A 102 -2.74 -25.75 -0.11
CA ILE A 102 -3.98 -26.25 0.51
C ILE A 102 -4.99 -26.71 -0.54
N GLY A 103 -4.84 -26.27 -1.79
CA GLY A 103 -5.76 -26.58 -2.88
C GLY A 103 -7.18 -26.07 -2.60
N GLU A 104 -8.16 -26.91 -2.93
CA GLU A 104 -9.60 -26.59 -2.87
C GLU A 104 -10.11 -26.23 -1.47
N LYS A 105 -9.44 -26.72 -0.43
CA LYS A 105 -9.82 -26.44 0.96
C LYS A 105 -9.46 -25.02 1.41
N SER A 106 -8.73 -24.27 0.59
CA SER A 106 -8.27 -22.94 0.93
C SER A 106 -9.41 -21.92 0.85
N PRO A 107 -9.53 -21.00 1.82
CA PRO A 107 -10.48 -19.90 1.70
C PRO A 107 -10.04 -18.89 0.62
N TYR A 108 -8.78 -18.94 0.17
CA TYR A 108 -8.21 -18.00 -0.79
C TYR A 108 -8.27 -18.52 -2.23
N ARG A 109 -8.40 -17.59 -3.17
CA ARG A 109 -8.26 -17.84 -4.61
C ARG A 109 -7.08 -17.06 -5.15
N VAL A 110 -6.40 -17.63 -6.13
CA VAL A 110 -5.27 -17.00 -6.81
C VAL A 110 -5.70 -16.64 -8.23
N LEU A 111 -5.58 -15.37 -8.59
CA LEU A 111 -5.73 -14.88 -9.95
C LEU A 111 -4.32 -14.61 -10.51
N PRO A 112 -3.79 -15.50 -11.35
CA PRO A 112 -2.45 -15.35 -11.90
C PRO A 112 -2.40 -14.31 -13.03
N PHE A 113 -1.21 -13.78 -13.27
CA PHE A 113 -0.87 -12.90 -14.38
C PHE A 113 -1.72 -11.63 -14.47
N VAL A 114 -2.00 -11.01 -13.32
CA VAL A 114 -2.65 -9.70 -13.24
C VAL A 114 -1.83 -8.64 -13.98
N LEU A 115 -0.51 -8.66 -13.76
CA LEU A 115 0.49 -7.98 -14.55
C LEU A 115 1.42 -8.98 -15.20
N ARG A 116 1.83 -8.69 -16.44
CA ARG A 116 2.93 -9.40 -17.08
C ARG A 116 4.01 -8.41 -17.50
N ALA A 117 5.26 -8.85 -17.36
CA ALA A 117 6.41 -8.17 -17.92
C ALA A 117 6.18 -7.91 -19.42
N ALA A 118 6.53 -6.71 -19.88
CA ALA A 118 6.32 -6.27 -21.25
C ALA A 118 7.41 -6.76 -22.21
N GLU A 119 8.63 -7.03 -21.72
CA GLU A 119 9.76 -7.47 -22.53
C GLU A 119 9.96 -8.99 -22.47
N THR A 120 10.39 -9.57 -23.60
CA THR A 120 10.84 -10.96 -23.71
C THR A 120 12.10 -11.15 -22.87
N THR A 121 12.07 -12.16 -22.00
CA THR A 121 13.11 -12.55 -21.04
C THR A 121 14.50 -12.80 -21.63
N ASP A 122 14.65 -12.83 -22.96
CA ASP A 122 15.88 -13.21 -23.66
C ASP A 122 17.05 -12.24 -23.41
N ARG A 123 16.76 -11.00 -22.97
CA ARG A 123 17.78 -10.00 -22.60
C ARG A 123 18.03 -9.89 -21.10
N LEU A 124 17.18 -10.50 -20.28
CA LEU A 124 17.29 -10.44 -18.83
C LEU A 124 18.01 -11.69 -18.33
N PRO A 125 18.73 -11.61 -17.20
CA PRO A 125 19.25 -12.78 -16.51
C PRO A 125 18.15 -13.83 -16.28
N GLN A 126 18.48 -15.12 -16.42
CA GLN A 126 17.53 -16.23 -16.20
C GLN A 126 17.17 -16.47 -14.72
N VAL A 127 17.39 -15.47 -13.86
CA VAL A 127 17.13 -15.54 -12.42
C VAL A 127 16.01 -14.56 -12.09
N THR A 128 14.87 -15.11 -11.66
CA THR A 128 13.70 -14.32 -11.26
C THR A 128 13.71 -14.11 -9.75
N LEU A 129 13.67 -12.84 -9.32
CA LEU A 129 13.42 -12.53 -7.91
C LEU A 129 11.92 -12.62 -7.66
N SER A 130 11.54 -13.48 -6.71
CA SER A 130 10.15 -13.68 -6.31
C SER A 130 9.90 -13.05 -4.96
N THR A 131 8.84 -12.26 -4.85
CA THR A 131 8.46 -11.57 -3.61
C THR A 131 6.95 -11.51 -3.44
N HIS A 132 6.52 -11.06 -2.27
CA HIS A 132 5.11 -10.87 -1.95
C HIS A 132 4.88 -9.50 -1.29
N ALA A 133 3.65 -9.00 -1.38
CA ALA A 133 3.22 -7.77 -0.72
C ALA A 133 1.75 -7.83 -0.36
N THR A 134 1.34 -7.00 0.59
CA THR A 134 -0.06 -6.63 0.83
C THR A 134 -0.42 -5.40 -0.01
N ALA A 135 -1.71 -5.09 -0.13
CA ALA A 135 -2.19 -3.96 -0.94
C ALA A 135 -1.60 -2.59 -0.55
N ASP A 136 -1.29 -2.38 0.72
CA ASP A 136 -0.68 -1.16 1.26
C ASP A 136 0.82 -1.07 1.03
N GLN A 137 1.49 -2.21 0.82
CA GLN A 137 2.93 -2.32 0.63
C GLN A 137 3.34 -2.54 -0.83
N VAL A 138 2.39 -2.79 -1.73
CA VAL A 138 2.65 -3.19 -3.11
C VAL A 138 3.49 -2.15 -3.86
N TYR A 139 3.34 -0.85 -3.52
CA TYR A 139 4.15 0.21 -4.12
C TYR A 139 5.66 0.08 -3.82
N GLY A 140 6.05 -0.68 -2.80
CA GLY A 140 7.46 -1.02 -2.51
C GLY A 140 8.18 -1.72 -3.67
N ILE A 141 7.43 -2.34 -4.60
CA ILE A 141 7.99 -2.99 -5.78
C ILE A 141 8.84 -2.06 -6.64
N VAL A 142 8.56 -0.75 -6.65
CA VAL A 142 9.31 0.23 -7.46
C VAL A 142 10.78 0.33 -7.02
N GLU A 143 11.05 0.08 -5.74
CA GLU A 143 12.40 0.11 -5.21
C GLU A 143 13.17 -1.16 -5.60
N LEU A 144 12.48 -2.30 -5.64
CA LEU A 144 13.04 -3.57 -6.13
C LEU A 144 13.27 -3.52 -7.64
N ALA A 145 12.28 -3.05 -8.41
CA ALA A 145 12.37 -2.90 -9.85
C ALA A 145 13.57 -2.03 -10.25
N ARG A 146 13.86 -0.96 -9.51
CA ARG A 146 15.01 -0.10 -9.82
C ARG A 146 16.37 -0.74 -9.56
N ARG A 147 16.47 -1.68 -8.61
CA ARG A 147 17.75 -2.24 -8.13
C ARG A 147 18.04 -3.65 -8.63
N TRP A 148 17.01 -4.43 -8.92
CA TRP A 148 17.16 -5.80 -9.41
C TRP A 148 17.29 -5.81 -10.92
N GLU A 149 18.27 -6.51 -11.50
CA GLU A 149 18.50 -6.52 -12.95
C GLU A 149 17.66 -7.57 -13.69
N GLY A 150 17.22 -8.64 -13.01
CA GLY A 150 16.44 -9.72 -13.62
C GLY A 150 14.93 -9.50 -13.62
N PRO A 151 14.16 -10.52 -14.04
CA PRO A 151 12.71 -10.54 -13.92
C PRO A 151 12.26 -10.50 -12.46
N LEU A 152 11.07 -9.93 -12.23
CA LEU A 152 10.42 -9.88 -10.92
C LEU A 152 9.07 -10.61 -10.98
N SER A 153 8.84 -11.48 -10.00
CA SER A 153 7.55 -12.13 -9.75
C SER A 153 7.00 -11.64 -8.42
N LEU A 154 5.79 -11.07 -8.43
CA LEU A 154 5.15 -10.46 -7.28
C LEU A 154 3.81 -11.11 -6.98
N ALA A 155 3.66 -11.69 -5.79
CA ALA A 155 2.35 -12.11 -5.28
C ALA A 155 1.74 -11.02 -4.40
N VAL A 156 0.52 -10.58 -4.70
CA VAL A 156 -0.17 -9.56 -3.89
C VAL A 156 -1.34 -10.18 -3.15
N PHE A 157 -1.29 -10.13 -1.82
CA PHE A 157 -2.41 -10.52 -0.97
C PHE A 157 -3.37 -9.34 -0.80
N VAL A 158 -4.62 -9.53 -1.25
CA VAL A 158 -5.66 -8.48 -1.35
C VAL A 158 -7.00 -8.98 -0.78
N PRO A 159 -7.17 -9.01 0.54
CA PRO A 159 -8.42 -9.44 1.13
C PRO A 159 -9.55 -8.43 0.84
N GLY A 160 -10.75 -8.94 0.54
CA GLY A 160 -11.95 -8.11 0.40
C GLY A 160 -11.86 -7.06 -0.73
N LEU A 161 -11.89 -5.79 -0.37
CA LEU A 161 -11.92 -4.65 -1.32
C LEU A 161 -10.53 -4.07 -1.64
N ASP A 162 -9.47 -4.63 -1.06
CA ASP A 162 -8.10 -4.09 -1.16
C ASP A 162 -7.47 -4.27 -2.55
N ALA A 163 -8.09 -5.08 -3.42
CA ALA A 163 -7.64 -5.27 -4.80
C ALA A 163 -7.58 -3.96 -5.60
N GLY A 164 -8.54 -3.05 -5.39
CA GLY A 164 -8.55 -1.75 -6.06
C GLY A 164 -7.38 -0.86 -5.65
N LEU A 165 -7.02 -0.87 -4.36
CA LEU A 165 -5.85 -0.15 -3.85
C LEU A 165 -4.57 -0.69 -4.48
N ALA A 166 -4.39 -2.02 -4.51
CA ALA A 166 -3.22 -2.64 -5.09
C ALA A 166 -3.06 -2.31 -6.58
N VAL A 167 -4.16 -2.38 -7.35
CA VAL A 167 -4.17 -2.03 -8.77
C VAL A 167 -3.82 -0.57 -8.98
N ALA A 168 -4.40 0.35 -8.22
CA ALA A 168 -4.13 1.78 -8.35
C ALA A 168 -2.66 2.13 -8.04
N GLN A 169 -2.08 1.50 -7.01
CA GLN A 169 -0.67 1.67 -6.69
C GLN A 169 0.23 1.12 -7.80
N LEU A 170 -0.07 -0.07 -8.31
CA LEU A 170 0.69 -0.68 -9.40
C LEU A 170 0.56 0.08 -10.72
N ASP A 171 -0.61 0.61 -11.07
CA ASP A 171 -0.79 1.45 -12.28
C ASP A 171 0.03 2.73 -12.20
N ARG A 172 0.05 3.39 -11.04
CA ARG A 172 0.94 4.52 -10.81
C ARG A 172 2.40 4.12 -10.97
N ALA A 173 2.82 2.99 -10.40
CA ALA A 173 4.19 2.49 -10.57
C ALA A 173 4.53 2.26 -12.05
N CYS A 174 3.65 1.59 -12.80
CA CYS A 174 3.81 1.29 -14.22
C CYS A 174 3.82 2.52 -15.14
N ARG A 175 3.28 3.66 -14.70
CA ARG A 175 3.34 4.92 -15.47
C ARG A 175 4.51 5.81 -15.08
N CYS A 176 5.13 5.59 -13.92
CA CYS A 176 6.15 6.48 -13.37
C CYS A 176 7.55 5.87 -13.33
N GLU A 177 7.67 4.54 -13.23
CA GLU A 177 8.95 3.83 -13.14
C GLU A 177 9.16 2.94 -14.37
N PRO A 178 10.06 3.32 -15.29
CA PRO A 178 10.36 2.52 -16.47
C PRO A 178 10.76 1.09 -16.15
N ALA A 179 11.50 0.85 -15.07
CA ALA A 179 11.97 -0.49 -14.67
C ALA A 179 10.84 -1.47 -14.33
N MET A 180 9.59 -1.02 -14.23
CA MET A 180 8.43 -1.89 -14.03
C MET A 180 8.16 -2.83 -15.22
N TYR A 181 8.78 -2.62 -16.39
CA TYR A 181 8.61 -3.48 -17.56
C TYR A 181 8.94 -4.97 -17.31
N LYS A 182 9.74 -5.29 -16.28
CA LYS A 182 10.16 -6.66 -15.92
C LYS A 182 9.36 -7.30 -14.79
N VAL A 183 8.33 -6.62 -14.29
CA VAL A 183 7.48 -7.12 -13.19
C VAL A 183 6.30 -7.92 -13.75
N SER A 184 6.10 -9.10 -13.19
CA SER A 184 4.89 -9.92 -13.35
C SER A 184 4.22 -10.12 -11.99
N SER A 185 2.89 -10.21 -11.97
CA SER A 185 2.18 -10.38 -10.71
C SER A 185 1.02 -11.37 -10.74
N THR A 186 0.72 -11.91 -9.56
CA THR A 186 -0.46 -12.72 -9.27
C THR A 186 -1.16 -12.12 -8.05
N SER A 187 -2.49 -12.06 -8.02
CA SER A 187 -3.22 -11.61 -6.83
C SER A 187 -3.88 -12.78 -6.12
N SER A 188 -3.89 -12.77 -4.79
CA SER A 188 -4.69 -13.68 -3.98
C SER A 188 -5.74 -12.92 -3.18
N SER A 189 -6.98 -13.39 -3.25
CA SER A 189 -8.14 -12.83 -2.55
C SER A 189 -8.78 -13.87 -1.65
#